data_AF-A0A2L0EKX7-F1
#
_entry.id   AF-A0A2L0EKX7-F1
#
_cell.length_a   1.000
_cell.length_b   1.000
_cell.length_c   1.000
_cell.angle_alpha   90.00
_cell.angle_beta   90.00
_cell.angle_gamma   90.00
#
_symmetry.space_group_name_H-M   'P 1'
#
loop_
_entity.id
_entity.type
_entity.pdbx_description
1 polymer ?
#
loop_
_entity_poly.entity_id
_entity_poly.type
_entity_poly.pdbx_seq_one_letter_code
_entity_poly.pdbx_strand_id
1 'polypeptide(L)'
;MTAETKPVKCWHVKRTGVNNDHIWVIDDGGPSYLIKGNWARMPINREEKRSNPRDDFATYFGKNKTLIEPCSLGIGQYHPRIYRPHTSPRVEDAYRREHASSLQAARNLLIRMKDVFRFIEPVSQNCGTYGHELRQLLILACTEVESSCKAVLKANGYSAKPESKWNTADYVKLLIPLRLSEWEVALRYHPDFPSFKPFDKWDTSQPTQSLDWYNAYNAVKHDRESAFTKATLYNMISAMGGAFVLVHAQFGQFGYQSMQVTETDEFYVKSLPSWSPSEYYAPPQLLGEETWRPVNYSF
;
A
#
# COMPACT_ATOMS: atom_id res chain seq x y z
N MET A 1 -8.15 -24.86 -41.77
CA MET A 1 -8.61 -23.98 -40.68
C MET A 1 -7.43 -23.14 -40.24
N THR A 2 -7.28 -21.95 -40.81
CA THR A 2 -6.32 -20.95 -40.34
C THR A 2 -6.81 -20.45 -38.98
N ALA A 3 -6.05 -20.72 -37.91
CA ALA A 3 -6.32 -20.13 -36.62
C ALA A 3 -6.29 -18.61 -36.77
N GLU A 4 -7.42 -17.93 -36.58
CA GLU A 4 -7.46 -16.48 -36.52
C GLU A 4 -6.60 -16.04 -35.33
N THR A 5 -5.42 -15.48 -35.63
CA THR A 5 -4.59 -14.81 -34.64
C THR A 5 -5.37 -13.61 -34.11
N LYS A 6 -5.81 -13.69 -32.85
CA LYS A 6 -6.48 -12.58 -32.17
C LYS A 6 -5.53 -11.37 -32.11
N PRO A 7 -6.05 -10.14 -32.26
CA PRO A 7 -5.22 -8.94 -32.18
C PRO A 7 -4.63 -8.81 -30.78
N VAL A 8 -3.35 -8.51 -30.71
CA VAL A 8 -2.59 -8.36 -29.47
C VAL A 8 -2.88 -6.98 -28.89
N LYS A 9 -3.33 -6.92 -27.64
CA LYS A 9 -3.59 -5.67 -26.93
C LYS A 9 -2.49 -5.42 -25.91
N CYS A 10 -1.96 -4.19 -25.90
CA CYS A 10 -0.89 -3.79 -25.00
C CYS A 10 -1.28 -2.53 -24.24
N TRP A 11 -1.08 -2.55 -22.92
CA TRP A 11 -1.32 -1.40 -22.05
C TRP A 11 -0.04 -0.98 -21.35
N HIS A 12 0.34 0.29 -21.50
CA HIS A 12 1.55 0.86 -20.89
C HIS A 12 1.23 1.58 -19.59
N VAL A 13 2.02 1.27 -18.57
CA VAL A 13 1.99 1.95 -17.29
C VAL A 13 3.32 2.65 -17.09
N LYS A 14 3.29 3.99 -17.12
CA LYS A 14 4.50 4.83 -17.12
C LYS A 14 4.72 5.58 -15.79
N ARG A 15 5.97 5.49 -15.32
CA ARG A 15 6.75 6.30 -14.35
C ARG A 15 6.28 6.35 -12.88
N THR A 16 7.07 5.73 -12.00
CA THR A 16 7.23 6.15 -10.60
C THR A 16 8.49 7.03 -10.45
N GLY A 17 8.40 8.07 -9.63
CA GLY A 17 9.50 9.03 -9.39
C GLY A 17 10.65 8.54 -8.51
N VAL A 18 10.63 7.27 -8.09
CA VAL A 18 11.64 6.70 -7.17
C VAL A 18 12.42 5.54 -7.81
N ASN A 19 11.78 4.66 -8.59
CA ASN A 19 12.42 3.41 -9.09
C ASN A 19 12.55 3.30 -10.63
N ASN A 20 12.03 4.25 -11.42
CA ASN A 20 12.16 4.28 -12.90
C ASN A 20 11.63 3.04 -13.67
N ASP A 21 10.82 2.19 -13.06
CA ASP A 21 10.31 0.98 -13.70
C ASP A 21 9.16 1.26 -14.68
N HIS A 22 9.19 0.63 -15.85
CA HIS A 22 8.06 0.59 -16.79
C HIS A 22 7.36 -0.77 -16.73
N ILE A 23 6.02 -0.76 -16.70
CA ILE A 23 5.21 -1.97 -16.70
C ILE A 23 4.33 -1.97 -17.95
N TRP A 24 4.31 -3.08 -18.68
CA TRP A 24 3.47 -3.30 -19.84
C TRP A 24 2.58 -4.52 -19.58
N VAL A 25 1.28 -4.41 -19.83
CA VAL A 25 0.35 -5.54 -19.81
C VAL A 25 0.07 -5.96 -21.24
N ILE A 26 0.12 -7.25 -21.53
CA ILE A 26 -0.14 -7.81 -22.87
C ILE A 26 -1.20 -8.89 -22.79
N ASP A 27 -2.14 -8.86 -23.73
CA ASP A 27 -3.09 -9.93 -24.03
C ASP A 27 -2.92 -10.35 -25.51
N ASP A 28 -2.52 -11.59 -25.73
CA ASP A 28 -2.33 -12.21 -27.05
C ASP A 28 -3.40 -13.27 -27.39
N GLY A 29 -4.51 -13.30 -26.61
CA GLY A 29 -5.56 -14.31 -26.72
C GLY A 29 -5.39 -15.50 -25.80
N GLY A 30 -4.29 -15.56 -25.02
CA GLY A 30 -4.04 -16.47 -23.90
C GLY A 30 -4.14 -15.77 -22.52
N PRO A 31 -3.41 -16.24 -21.48
CA PRO A 31 -3.36 -15.53 -20.20
C PRO A 31 -2.62 -14.19 -20.38
N SER A 32 -3.06 -13.15 -19.68
CA SER A 32 -2.37 -11.85 -19.73
C SER A 32 -1.01 -11.92 -19.04
N TYR A 33 -0.04 -11.19 -19.59
CA TYR A 33 1.31 -11.10 -19.04
C TYR A 33 1.66 -9.67 -18.67
N LEU A 34 2.42 -9.52 -17.59
CA LEU A 34 3.01 -8.27 -17.16
C LEU A 34 4.52 -8.30 -17.43
N ILE A 35 5.00 -7.25 -18.08
CA ILE A 35 6.38 -7.09 -18.49
C ILE A 35 6.98 -5.88 -17.78
N LYS A 36 8.03 -6.11 -17.00
CA LYS A 36 8.81 -5.04 -16.35
C LYS A 36 10.10 -4.79 -17.12
N GLY A 37 10.36 -3.53 -17.49
CA GLY A 37 11.55 -3.14 -18.25
C GLY A 37 11.92 -1.64 -18.14
N ASN A 38 13.10 -1.27 -18.66
CA ASN A 38 13.69 0.08 -18.52
C ASN A 38 13.42 1.02 -19.72
N TRP A 39 12.45 0.72 -20.59
CA TRP A 39 12.28 1.46 -21.85
C TRP A 39 10.95 2.22 -21.95
N ALA A 40 11.04 3.50 -22.34
CA ALA A 40 9.96 4.48 -22.27
C ALA A 40 9.13 4.65 -23.54
N ARG A 41 9.49 3.99 -24.65
CA ARG A 41 8.81 4.13 -25.96
C ARG A 41 8.65 2.76 -26.62
N MET A 42 7.45 2.19 -26.51
CA MET A 42 6.95 1.33 -27.59
C MET A 42 6.12 2.20 -28.54
N PRO A 43 6.02 1.84 -29.83
CA PRO A 43 5.01 2.41 -30.70
C PRO A 43 3.63 1.95 -30.17
N ILE A 44 2.99 2.83 -29.40
CA ILE A 44 1.58 2.68 -29.03
C ILE A 44 0.78 2.87 -30.32
N ASN A 45 -0.18 1.97 -30.60
CA ASN A 45 -1.08 1.93 -31.75
C ASN A 45 -0.52 1.43 -33.08
N ARG A 46 -0.20 0.13 -33.16
CA ARG A 46 -0.52 -0.63 -34.37
C ARG A 46 -1.07 -2.01 -33.98
N GLU A 47 -2.24 -2.35 -34.49
CA GLU A 47 -2.66 -3.74 -34.66
C GLU A 47 -1.66 -4.42 -35.61
N GLU A 48 -0.47 -4.75 -35.12
CA GLU A 48 0.44 -5.60 -35.87
C GLU A 48 0.06 -7.04 -35.58
N LYS A 49 -0.38 -7.75 -36.63
CA LYS A 49 -0.49 -9.21 -36.63
C LYS A 49 0.91 -9.79 -36.41
N ARG A 50 1.34 -9.89 -35.16
CA ARG A 50 2.60 -10.53 -34.77
C ARG A 50 2.32 -11.96 -34.36
N SER A 51 3.12 -12.88 -34.88
CA SER A 51 2.95 -14.33 -34.67
C SER A 51 3.25 -14.78 -33.24
N ASN A 52 4.06 -14.03 -32.48
CA ASN A 52 4.36 -14.31 -31.06
C ASN A 52 4.90 -13.06 -30.32
N PRO A 53 4.04 -12.28 -29.65
CA PRO A 53 4.45 -11.05 -28.95
C PRO A 53 5.43 -11.34 -27.81
N ARG A 54 5.27 -12.45 -27.10
CA ARG A 54 6.11 -12.75 -25.93
C ARG A 54 7.58 -12.88 -26.31
N ASP A 55 7.87 -13.60 -27.40
CA ASP A 55 9.24 -13.80 -27.88
C ASP A 55 9.82 -12.55 -28.55
N ASP A 56 8.98 -11.77 -29.24
CA ASP A 56 9.38 -10.47 -29.81
C ASP A 56 9.74 -9.47 -28.70
N PHE A 57 8.96 -9.39 -27.62
CA PHE A 57 9.25 -8.51 -26.50
C PHE A 57 10.53 -8.94 -25.77
N ALA A 58 10.71 -10.23 -25.46
CA ALA A 58 11.93 -10.73 -24.86
C ALA A 58 13.18 -10.46 -25.73
N THR A 59 13.01 -10.46 -27.06
CA THR A 59 14.06 -10.13 -28.03
C THR A 59 14.32 -8.62 -28.09
N TYR A 60 13.28 -7.77 -28.06
CA TYR A 60 13.38 -6.31 -28.12
C TYR A 60 13.96 -5.67 -26.86
N PHE A 61 13.58 -6.16 -25.68
CA PHE A 61 14.03 -5.62 -24.39
C PHE A 61 15.33 -6.28 -23.88
N GLY A 62 15.78 -7.35 -24.56
CA GLY A 62 16.90 -8.18 -24.18
C GLY A 62 16.48 -9.21 -23.13
N LYS A 63 16.62 -10.51 -23.47
CA LYS A 63 16.17 -11.65 -22.65
C LYS A 63 16.63 -11.62 -21.18
N ASN A 64 17.73 -10.92 -20.89
CA ASN A 64 18.32 -10.82 -19.55
C ASN A 64 17.89 -9.58 -18.75
N LYS A 65 16.99 -8.73 -19.29
CA LYS A 65 16.57 -7.45 -18.68
C LYS A 65 15.05 -7.30 -18.56
N THR A 66 14.30 -8.40 -18.70
CA THR A 66 12.84 -8.37 -18.83
C THR A 66 12.22 -9.51 -18.02
N LEU A 67 11.47 -9.14 -16.98
CA LEU A 67 10.66 -10.09 -16.24
C LEU A 67 9.27 -10.15 -16.89
N ILE A 68 8.89 -11.33 -17.36
CA ILE A 68 7.59 -11.61 -17.97
C ILE A 68 6.91 -12.66 -17.13
N GLU A 69 5.84 -12.29 -16.43
CA GLU A 69 5.08 -13.21 -15.59
C GLU A 69 3.60 -13.15 -15.95
N PRO A 70 2.87 -14.28 -15.89
CA PRO A 70 1.42 -14.26 -16.03
C PRO A 70 0.79 -13.47 -14.88
N CYS A 71 -0.28 -12.73 -15.16
CA CYS A 71 -1.07 -12.07 -14.12
C CYS A 71 -1.66 -13.14 -13.19
N SER A 72 -1.58 -12.91 -11.87
CA SER A 72 -2.24 -13.79 -10.88
C SER A 72 -3.77 -13.72 -10.94
N LEU A 73 -4.32 -12.59 -11.41
CA LEU A 73 -5.74 -12.36 -11.63
C LEU A 73 -6.06 -12.19 -13.11
N GLY A 74 -7.31 -12.44 -13.50
CA GLY A 74 -7.80 -12.17 -14.84
C GLY A 74 -7.89 -10.68 -15.15
N ILE A 75 -8.09 -10.34 -16.43
CA ILE A 75 -8.26 -8.94 -16.86
C ILE A 75 -9.44 -8.29 -16.14
N GLY A 76 -9.24 -7.05 -15.69
CA GLY A 76 -10.23 -6.26 -14.95
C GLY A 76 -10.46 -6.74 -13.52
N GLN A 77 -9.81 -7.81 -13.07
CA GLN A 77 -9.92 -8.30 -11.71
C GLN A 77 -8.87 -7.65 -10.80
N TYR A 78 -9.26 -7.40 -9.55
CA TYR A 78 -8.38 -6.82 -8.55
C TYR A 78 -8.79 -7.23 -7.13
N HIS A 79 -7.86 -7.14 -6.18
CA HIS A 79 -8.19 -7.34 -4.78
C HIS A 79 -8.66 -6.03 -4.12
N PRO A 80 -9.85 -6.01 -3.48
CA PRO A 80 -10.36 -4.81 -2.83
C PRO A 80 -9.41 -4.22 -1.80
N ARG A 81 -9.22 -2.89 -1.84
CA ARG A 81 -8.35 -2.13 -0.92
C ARG A 81 -6.92 -2.66 -0.79
N ILE A 82 -6.40 -3.29 -1.85
CA ILE A 82 -5.00 -3.70 -1.94
C ILE A 82 -4.40 -2.97 -3.14
N TYR A 83 -3.67 -1.89 -2.86
CA TYR A 83 -3.12 -1.02 -3.89
C TYR A 83 -1.95 -1.69 -4.62
N ARG A 84 -1.92 -1.49 -5.93
CA ARG A 84 -0.81 -1.79 -6.83
C ARG A 84 -0.56 -0.53 -7.65
N PRO A 85 0.67 0.03 -7.62
CA PRO A 85 0.97 1.28 -8.30
C PRO A 85 0.49 1.29 -9.75
N HIS A 86 -0.34 2.29 -10.06
CA HIS A 86 -0.88 2.59 -11.38
C HIS A 86 -1.77 1.53 -12.04
N THR A 87 -1.83 0.31 -11.52
CA THR A 87 -2.67 -0.76 -12.05
C THR A 87 -3.91 -1.03 -11.20
N SER A 88 -4.04 -0.40 -10.03
CA SER A 88 -5.27 -0.44 -9.25
C SER A 88 -6.39 0.41 -9.88
N PRO A 89 -7.66 0.09 -9.57
CA PRO A 89 -8.76 1.01 -9.83
C PRO A 89 -8.46 2.39 -9.26
N ARG A 90 -8.92 3.42 -9.97
CA ARG A 90 -8.83 4.80 -9.49
C ARG A 90 -9.65 4.95 -8.21
N VAL A 91 -9.10 5.66 -7.24
CA VAL A 91 -9.75 5.91 -5.95
C VAL A 91 -11.09 6.62 -6.15
N GLU A 92 -11.15 7.51 -7.14
CA GLU A 92 -12.32 8.31 -7.50
C GLU A 92 -13.51 7.49 -7.97
N ASP A 93 -13.22 6.33 -8.55
CA ASP A 93 -14.18 5.41 -9.15
C ASP A 93 -14.62 4.33 -8.16
N ALA A 94 -13.67 3.80 -7.37
CA ALA A 94 -13.93 2.64 -6.49
C ALA A 94 -14.07 2.98 -5.01
N TYR A 95 -13.42 4.03 -4.51
CA TYR A 95 -13.18 4.23 -3.07
C TYR A 95 -13.30 5.68 -2.59
N ARG A 96 -14.06 6.53 -3.28
CA ARG A 96 -14.08 7.97 -3.00
C ARG A 96 -14.41 8.30 -1.54
N ARG A 97 -15.46 7.69 -0.98
CA ARG A 97 -15.92 7.99 0.38
C ARG A 97 -15.00 7.39 1.43
N GLU A 98 -14.59 6.16 1.20
CA GLU A 98 -13.69 5.38 2.03
C GLU A 98 -12.35 6.08 2.19
N HIS A 99 -11.76 6.49 1.06
CA HIS A 99 -10.51 7.23 1.02
C HIS A 99 -10.66 8.60 1.70
N ALA A 100 -11.71 9.36 1.39
CA ALA A 100 -11.93 10.67 2.02
C ALA A 100 -12.05 10.57 3.56
N SER A 101 -12.77 9.56 4.05
CA SER A 101 -12.92 9.32 5.49
C SER A 101 -11.59 8.94 6.15
N SER A 102 -10.84 7.99 5.59
CA SER A 102 -9.54 7.58 6.13
C SER A 102 -8.51 8.72 6.07
N LEU A 103 -8.52 9.50 5.00
CA LEU A 103 -7.66 10.68 4.86
C LEU A 103 -8.00 11.75 5.91
N GLN A 104 -9.27 12.04 6.12
CA GLN A 104 -9.67 13.02 7.14
C GLN A 104 -9.27 12.58 8.56
N ALA A 105 -9.45 11.29 8.88
CA ALA A 105 -9.03 10.74 10.16
C ALA A 105 -7.52 10.87 10.37
N ALA A 106 -6.72 10.47 9.38
CA ALA A 106 -5.26 10.62 9.42
C ALA A 106 -4.84 12.09 9.56
N ARG A 107 -5.43 13.02 8.78
CA ARG A 107 -5.14 14.45 8.85
C ARG A 107 -5.41 15.04 10.24
N ASN A 108 -6.53 14.67 10.87
CA ASN A 108 -6.86 15.13 12.22
C ASN A 108 -5.81 14.70 13.25
N LEU A 109 -5.30 13.48 13.13
CA LEU A 109 -4.24 12.97 13.99
C LEU A 109 -2.90 13.67 13.74
N LEU A 110 -2.55 13.91 12.48
CA LEU A 110 -1.32 14.61 12.09
C LEU A 110 -1.30 16.05 12.59
N ILE A 111 -2.43 16.78 12.53
CA ILE A 111 -2.53 18.14 13.09
C ILE A 111 -2.18 18.14 14.58
N ARG A 112 -2.73 17.20 15.37
CA ARG A 112 -2.41 17.11 16.80
C ARG A 112 -0.97 16.68 17.05
N MET A 113 -0.42 15.80 16.21
CA MET A 113 1.00 15.43 16.28
C MET A 113 1.91 16.65 16.07
N LYS A 114 1.57 17.55 15.14
CA LYS A 114 2.30 18.81 14.94
C LYS A 114 2.29 19.69 16.18
N ASP A 115 1.16 19.76 16.88
CA ASP A 115 1.09 20.52 18.14
C ASP A 115 2.04 19.94 19.20
N VAL A 116 2.18 18.62 19.29
CA VAL A 116 3.18 17.98 20.16
C VAL A 116 4.60 18.38 19.79
N PHE A 117 4.93 18.40 18.49
CA PHE A 117 6.29 18.75 18.02
C PHE A 117 6.70 20.18 18.37
N ARG A 118 5.76 21.08 18.66
CA ARG A 118 6.05 22.44 19.16
C ARG A 118 6.65 22.45 20.57
N PHE A 119 6.45 21.38 21.34
CA PHE A 119 6.94 21.25 22.71
C PHE A 119 8.03 20.19 22.85
N ILE A 120 7.99 19.16 22.01
CA ILE A 120 8.94 18.04 22.03
C ILE A 120 9.50 17.87 20.62
N GLU A 121 10.74 18.33 20.42
CA GLU A 121 11.40 18.18 19.13
C GLU A 121 11.54 16.69 18.76
N PRO A 122 11.08 16.23 17.58
CA PRO A 122 11.23 14.85 17.16
C PRO A 122 12.67 14.56 16.73
N VAL A 123 13.51 14.28 17.72
CA VAL A 123 14.89 13.79 17.56
C VAL A 123 15.10 12.54 18.39
N SER A 124 16.12 11.74 18.07
CA SER A 124 16.38 10.46 18.74
C SER A 124 16.50 10.58 20.26
N GLN A 125 17.04 11.69 20.77
CA GLN A 125 17.20 11.99 22.19
C GLN A 125 15.85 12.10 22.92
N ASN A 126 14.81 12.56 22.23
CA ASN A 126 13.48 12.77 22.80
C ASN A 126 12.54 11.57 22.57
N CYS A 127 12.99 10.52 21.88
CA CYS A 127 12.18 9.33 21.58
C CYS A 127 11.56 8.68 22.82
N GLY A 128 12.25 8.74 23.97
CA GLY A 128 11.80 8.19 25.24
C GLY A 128 10.83 9.08 26.03
N THR A 129 10.64 10.35 25.63
CA THR A 129 9.70 11.27 26.29
C THR A 129 8.29 10.72 26.22
N TYR A 130 7.59 10.67 27.34
CA TYR A 130 6.21 10.19 27.43
C TYR A 130 5.31 11.24 28.07
N GLY A 131 4.01 11.17 27.81
CA GLY A 131 3.07 12.16 28.29
C GLY A 131 1.61 11.82 28.00
N HIS A 132 0.69 12.57 28.60
CA HIS A 132 -0.74 12.31 28.44
C HIS A 132 -1.21 12.54 27.00
N GLU A 133 -0.69 13.56 26.32
CA GLU A 133 -1.03 13.81 24.91
C GLU A 133 -0.48 12.71 24.01
N LEU A 134 0.77 12.27 24.24
CA LEU A 134 1.39 11.15 23.51
C LEU A 134 0.60 9.85 23.68
N ARG A 135 0.12 9.57 24.90
CA ARG A 135 -0.77 8.44 25.19
C ARG A 135 -2.07 8.51 24.40
N GLN A 136 -2.73 9.67 24.38
CA GLN A 136 -3.98 9.85 23.66
C GLN A 136 -3.78 9.63 22.16
N LEU A 137 -2.75 10.24 21.59
CA LEU A 137 -2.41 10.10 20.18
C LEU A 137 -2.02 8.67 19.82
N LEU A 138 -1.25 7.98 20.67
CA LEU A 138 -0.92 6.56 20.49
C LEU A 138 -2.18 5.69 20.42
N ILE A 139 -3.13 5.88 21.35
CA ILE A 139 -4.39 5.12 21.38
C ILE A 139 -5.23 5.40 20.12
N LEU A 140 -5.36 6.66 19.73
CA LEU A 140 -6.15 7.05 18.57
C LEU A 140 -5.52 6.53 17.27
N ALA A 141 -4.21 6.65 17.11
CA ALA A 141 -3.48 6.13 15.96
C ALA A 141 -3.62 4.61 15.84
N CYS A 142 -3.46 3.86 16.94
CA CYS A 142 -3.65 2.40 16.93
C CYS A 142 -5.10 2.02 16.61
N THR A 143 -6.08 2.80 17.07
CA THR A 143 -7.49 2.56 16.73
C THR A 143 -7.76 2.78 15.24
N GLU A 144 -7.12 3.78 14.62
CA GLU A 144 -7.20 4.01 13.17
C GLU A 144 -6.53 2.87 12.37
N VAL A 145 -5.37 2.38 12.84
CA VAL A 145 -4.73 1.18 12.28
C VAL A 145 -5.69 -0.01 12.34
N GLU A 146 -6.28 -0.31 13.50
CA GLU A 146 -7.23 -1.41 13.65
C GLU A 146 -8.44 -1.26 12.71
N SER A 147 -9.00 -0.05 12.61
CA SER A 147 -10.12 0.27 11.71
C SER A 147 -9.75 0.02 10.25
N SER A 148 -8.58 0.51 9.82
CA SER A 148 -8.04 0.28 8.48
C SER A 148 -7.83 -1.21 8.19
N CYS A 149 -7.24 -1.96 9.11
CA CYS A 149 -7.05 -3.40 8.97
C CYS A 149 -8.38 -4.14 8.81
N LYS A 150 -9.37 -3.83 9.67
CA LYS A 150 -10.72 -4.40 9.56
C LYS A 150 -11.36 -4.07 8.22
N ALA A 151 -11.20 -2.86 7.72
CA ALA A 151 -11.79 -2.46 6.45
C ALA A 151 -11.23 -3.28 5.26
N VAL A 152 -9.93 -3.58 5.24
CA VAL A 152 -9.32 -4.44 4.21
C VAL A 152 -9.81 -5.89 4.33
N LEU A 153 -9.80 -6.46 5.53
CA LEU A 153 -10.30 -7.82 5.79
C LEU A 153 -11.76 -7.97 5.36
N LYS A 154 -12.61 -7.01 5.74
CA LYS A 154 -14.03 -6.98 5.38
C LYS A 154 -14.25 -6.85 3.87
N ALA A 155 -13.51 -5.97 3.20
CA ALA A 155 -13.61 -5.78 1.75
C ALA A 155 -13.22 -7.03 0.96
N ASN A 156 -12.48 -7.96 1.57
CA ASN A 156 -12.04 -9.22 0.99
C ASN A 156 -12.78 -10.44 1.56
N GLY A 157 -13.92 -10.24 2.24
CA GLY A 157 -14.78 -11.32 2.70
C GLY A 157 -14.19 -12.21 3.81
N TYR A 158 -13.24 -11.70 4.58
CA TYR A 158 -12.66 -12.45 5.71
C TYR A 158 -13.74 -12.82 6.74
N SER A 159 -13.84 -14.10 7.08
CA SER A 159 -14.94 -14.64 7.90
C SER A 159 -14.54 -15.73 8.89
N ALA A 160 -13.24 -15.86 9.21
CA ALA A 160 -12.74 -16.89 10.13
C ALA A 160 -13.40 -16.84 11.52
N LYS A 161 -13.82 -15.66 11.96
CA LYS A 161 -14.60 -15.42 13.19
C LYS A 161 -15.37 -14.08 13.07
N PRO A 162 -16.34 -13.79 13.96
CA PRO A 162 -17.07 -12.52 13.93
C PRO A 162 -16.14 -11.30 13.99
N GLU A 163 -16.49 -10.23 13.26
CA GLU A 163 -15.72 -8.99 13.16
C GLU A 163 -15.35 -8.38 14.53
N SER A 164 -16.26 -8.49 15.51
CA SER A 164 -16.05 -8.02 16.88
C SER A 164 -14.93 -8.75 17.64
N LYS A 165 -14.49 -9.91 17.16
CA LYS A 165 -13.42 -10.73 17.75
C LYS A 165 -12.11 -10.66 16.96
N TRP A 166 -12.04 -9.88 15.89
CA TRP A 166 -10.79 -9.68 15.15
C TRP A 166 -9.76 -8.99 16.03
N ASN A 167 -8.52 -9.44 15.91
CA ASN A 167 -7.39 -8.96 16.70
C ASN A 167 -6.11 -8.98 15.84
N THR A 168 -4.96 -8.74 16.46
CA THR A 168 -3.67 -8.69 15.77
C THR A 168 -3.31 -9.96 15.01
N ALA A 169 -3.76 -11.13 15.44
CA ALA A 169 -3.55 -12.38 14.71
C ALA A 169 -4.33 -12.43 13.38
N ASP A 170 -5.40 -11.64 13.25
CA ASP A 170 -6.10 -11.44 11.98
C ASP A 170 -5.44 -10.32 11.17
N TYR A 171 -5.09 -9.21 11.83
CA TYR A 171 -4.52 -8.04 11.15
C TYR A 171 -3.15 -8.32 10.54
N VAL A 172 -2.33 -9.16 11.17
CA VAL A 172 -0.99 -9.52 10.66
C VAL A 172 -1.05 -10.24 9.30
N LYS A 173 -2.20 -10.83 8.94
CA LYS A 173 -2.40 -11.43 7.61
C LYS A 173 -2.34 -10.40 6.48
N LEU A 174 -2.47 -9.12 6.80
CA LEU A 174 -2.33 -8.03 5.85
C LEU A 174 -0.87 -7.73 5.49
N LEU A 175 0.09 -8.21 6.29
CA LEU A 175 1.53 -7.97 6.11
C LEU A 175 1.99 -8.28 4.68
N ILE A 176 1.60 -9.45 4.16
CA ILE A 176 1.97 -9.91 2.82
C ILE A 176 1.22 -9.17 1.71
N PRO A 177 -0.14 -9.17 1.65
CA PRO A 177 -0.86 -8.57 0.51
C PRO A 177 -0.61 -7.07 0.34
N LEU A 178 -0.37 -6.34 1.44
CA LEU A 178 -0.10 -4.91 1.44
C LEU A 178 1.41 -4.56 1.47
N ARG A 179 2.29 -5.58 1.53
CA ARG A 179 3.75 -5.43 1.67
C ARG A 179 4.15 -4.50 2.83
N LEU A 180 3.48 -4.59 3.98
CA LEU A 180 3.55 -3.57 5.04
C LEU A 180 4.97 -3.35 5.58
N SER A 181 5.77 -4.41 5.68
CA SER A 181 7.17 -4.35 6.16
C SER A 181 8.14 -3.68 5.18
N GLU A 182 7.71 -3.42 3.93
CA GLU A 182 8.56 -2.78 2.91
C GLU A 182 8.41 -1.26 2.86
N TRP A 183 7.34 -0.70 3.44
CA TRP A 183 7.09 0.73 3.45
C TRP A 183 8.03 1.45 4.42
N GLU A 184 8.84 2.37 3.88
CA GLU A 184 9.69 3.26 4.68
C GLU A 184 9.18 4.69 4.60
N VAL A 185 9.05 5.32 5.76
CA VAL A 185 8.56 6.70 5.91
C VAL A 185 9.57 7.53 6.69
N ALA A 186 9.47 8.84 6.52
CA ALA A 186 10.30 9.80 7.23
C ALA A 186 9.50 11.06 7.53
N LEU A 187 9.97 11.82 8.53
CA LEU A 187 9.40 13.14 8.84
C LEU A 187 9.90 14.18 7.85
N ARG A 188 8.99 14.89 7.19
CA ARG A 188 9.28 15.86 6.13
C ARG A 188 10.05 17.07 6.65
N TYR A 189 9.63 17.61 7.78
CA TYR A 189 10.19 18.85 8.35
C TYR A 189 11.21 18.60 9.48
N HIS A 190 11.53 17.32 9.74
CA HIS A 190 12.45 16.91 10.79
C HIS A 190 13.47 15.91 10.24
N PRO A 191 14.43 16.37 9.41
CA PRO A 191 15.38 15.50 8.70
C PRO A 191 16.34 14.75 9.63
N ASP A 192 16.54 15.24 10.86
CA ASP A 192 17.37 14.61 11.89
C ASP A 192 16.67 13.42 12.57
N PHE A 193 15.34 13.29 12.40
CA PHE A 193 14.64 12.09 12.82
C PHE A 193 14.88 10.97 11.78
N PRO A 194 15.37 9.79 12.19
CA PRO A 194 15.65 8.72 11.25
C PRO A 194 14.36 8.26 10.55
N SER A 195 14.50 7.89 9.28
CA SER A 195 13.44 7.16 8.59
C SER A 195 13.22 5.80 9.24
N PHE A 196 12.00 5.29 9.14
CA PHE A 196 11.61 4.06 9.81
C PHE A 196 10.53 3.32 9.01
N LYS A 197 10.36 2.04 9.33
CA LYS A 197 9.38 1.15 8.72
C LYS A 197 8.39 0.70 9.79
N PRO A 198 7.15 1.25 9.81
CA PRO A 198 6.23 1.02 10.94
C PRO A 198 5.89 -0.45 11.22
N PHE A 199 6.03 -1.32 10.21
CA PHE A 199 5.68 -2.73 10.26
C PHE A 199 6.85 -3.68 9.97
N ASP A 200 8.11 -3.23 10.00
CA ASP A 200 9.28 -4.07 9.65
C ASP A 200 9.41 -5.33 10.50
N LYS A 201 9.14 -5.21 11.80
CA LYS A 201 9.22 -6.30 12.78
C LYS A 201 7.92 -7.08 12.93
N TRP A 202 6.84 -6.75 12.20
CA TRP A 202 5.55 -7.41 12.44
C TRP A 202 5.63 -8.90 12.12
N ASP A 203 5.46 -9.74 13.13
CA ASP A 203 5.68 -11.19 13.05
C ASP A 203 4.39 -11.96 13.33
N THR A 204 4.08 -12.95 12.48
CA THR A 204 2.85 -13.75 12.58
C THR A 204 2.79 -14.66 13.80
N SER A 205 3.93 -15.06 14.37
CA SER A 205 3.99 -15.89 15.59
C SER A 205 3.71 -15.08 16.86
N GLN A 206 4.02 -13.78 16.86
CA GLN A 206 3.80 -12.88 17.99
C GLN A 206 3.24 -11.53 17.52
N PRO A 207 2.04 -11.49 16.93
CA PRO A 207 1.58 -10.34 16.15
C PRO A 207 1.28 -9.09 16.98
N THR A 208 1.12 -9.21 18.29
CA THR A 208 1.04 -8.06 19.20
C THR A 208 2.41 -7.61 19.66
N GLN A 209 3.23 -8.52 20.17
CA GLN A 209 4.49 -8.20 20.85
C GLN A 209 5.57 -7.75 19.87
N SER A 210 5.53 -8.25 18.63
CA SER A 210 6.49 -7.93 17.57
C SER A 210 6.36 -6.51 17.01
N LEU A 211 5.22 -5.84 17.23
CA LEU A 211 5.04 -4.43 16.95
C LEU A 211 5.16 -3.60 18.23
N ASP A 212 6.34 -3.03 18.46
CA ASP A 212 6.69 -2.29 19.67
C ASP A 212 5.63 -1.24 20.07
N TRP A 213 5.17 -0.44 19.11
CA TRP A 213 4.17 0.62 19.33
C TRP A 213 2.76 0.07 19.61
N TYR A 214 2.38 -1.04 18.99
CA TYR A 214 1.08 -1.68 19.23
C TYR A 214 1.06 -2.42 20.57
N ASN A 215 2.18 -3.07 20.92
CA ASN A 215 2.39 -3.66 22.24
C ASN A 215 2.33 -2.60 23.34
N ALA A 216 2.96 -1.44 23.12
CA ALA A 216 2.87 -0.29 24.02
C ALA A 216 1.42 0.22 24.16
N TYR A 217 0.70 0.38 23.05
CA TYR A 217 -0.72 0.72 23.06
C TYR A 217 -1.55 -0.25 23.91
N ASN A 218 -1.40 -1.57 23.70
CA ASN A 218 -2.12 -2.56 24.50
C ASN A 218 -1.80 -2.45 25.99
N ALA A 219 -0.52 -2.32 26.33
CA ALA A 219 -0.12 -2.16 27.73
C ALA A 219 -0.77 -0.90 28.35
N VAL A 220 -0.70 0.23 27.66
CA VAL A 220 -1.21 1.52 28.13
C VAL A 220 -2.76 1.58 28.19
N LYS A 221 -3.43 0.78 27.35
CA LYS A 221 -4.88 0.61 27.33
C LYS A 221 -5.37 -0.20 28.53
N HIS A 222 -4.67 -1.26 28.90
CA HIS A 222 -5.06 -2.16 29.98
C HIS A 222 -4.56 -1.74 31.36
N ASP A 223 -3.40 -1.09 31.43
CA ASP A 223 -2.78 -0.66 32.68
C ASP A 223 -2.24 0.77 32.55
N ARG A 224 -3.14 1.74 32.76
CA ARG A 224 -2.82 3.17 32.57
C ARG A 224 -1.73 3.64 33.52
N GLU A 225 -1.72 3.18 34.77
CA GLU A 225 -0.86 3.73 35.82
C GLU A 225 0.55 3.16 35.71
N SER A 226 0.70 1.84 35.56
CA SER A 226 2.03 1.22 35.52
C SER A 226 2.69 1.34 34.15
N ALA A 227 1.91 1.35 33.05
CA ALA A 227 2.45 1.36 31.70
C ALA A 227 2.53 2.76 31.08
N PHE A 228 2.19 3.83 31.80
CA PHE A 228 2.17 5.20 31.26
C PHE A 228 3.46 5.60 30.54
N THR A 229 4.61 5.16 31.05
CA THR A 229 5.94 5.42 30.49
C THR A 229 6.15 4.80 29.10
N LYS A 230 5.33 3.84 28.68
CA LYS A 230 5.36 3.24 27.35
C LYS A 230 4.70 4.13 26.28
N ALA A 231 3.96 5.16 26.66
CA ALA A 231 3.37 6.14 25.74
C ALA A 231 4.41 7.17 25.28
N THR A 232 5.49 6.67 24.67
CA THR A 232 6.64 7.48 24.26
C THR A 232 6.41 8.19 22.94
N LEU A 233 7.20 9.23 22.68
CA LEU A 233 7.23 9.97 21.42
C LEU A 233 7.47 9.01 20.24
N TYR A 234 8.42 8.09 20.37
CA TYR A 234 8.71 7.10 19.33
C TYR A 234 7.53 6.17 19.04
N ASN A 235 6.86 5.65 20.06
CA ASN A 235 5.70 4.77 19.87
C ASN A 235 4.54 5.52 19.22
N MET A 236 4.30 6.77 19.62
CA MET A 236 3.28 7.63 19.01
C MET A 236 3.60 7.91 17.53
N ILE A 237 4.83 8.35 17.20
CA ILE A 237 5.27 8.60 15.81
C ILE A 237 5.17 7.32 14.98
N SER A 238 5.59 6.18 15.53
CA SER A 238 5.54 4.88 14.83
C SER A 238 4.11 4.45 14.51
N ALA A 239 3.18 4.60 15.46
CA ALA A 239 1.77 4.31 15.25
C ALA A 239 1.12 5.25 14.21
N MET A 240 1.48 6.54 14.23
CA MET A 240 1.04 7.52 13.23
C MET A 240 1.57 7.16 11.82
N GLY A 241 2.85 6.78 11.73
CA GLY A 241 3.45 6.26 10.50
C GLY A 241 2.73 4.99 10.01
N GLY A 242 2.32 4.10 10.91
CA GLY A 242 1.53 2.91 10.58
C GLY A 242 0.16 3.23 9.99
N ALA A 243 -0.57 4.18 10.58
CA ALA A 243 -1.84 4.67 10.05
C ALA A 243 -1.66 5.31 8.66
N PHE A 244 -0.63 6.14 8.50
CA PHE A 244 -0.26 6.75 7.23
C PHE A 244 0.05 5.69 6.14
N VAL A 245 0.88 4.69 6.47
CA VAL A 245 1.20 3.59 5.55
C VAL A 245 -0.05 2.81 5.15
N LEU A 246 -0.99 2.55 6.07
CA LEU A 246 -2.21 1.81 5.75
C LEU A 246 -3.14 2.57 4.80
N VAL A 247 -3.21 3.91 4.88
CA VAL A 247 -3.94 4.71 3.88
C VAL A 247 -3.32 4.53 2.50
N HIS A 248 -1.99 4.61 2.41
CA HIS A 248 -1.25 4.45 1.16
C HIS A 248 -1.29 3.04 0.59
N ALA A 249 -1.22 2.02 1.44
CA ALA A 249 -1.28 0.63 1.00
C ALA A 249 -2.68 0.24 0.49
N GLN A 250 -3.73 0.94 0.92
CA GLN A 250 -5.10 0.71 0.45
C GLN A 250 -5.43 1.47 -0.83
N PHE A 251 -4.99 2.72 -0.94
CA PHE A 251 -5.50 3.66 -1.95
C PHE A 251 -4.41 4.27 -2.84
N GLY A 252 -3.13 4.09 -2.52
CA GLY A 252 -2.01 4.67 -3.23
C GLY A 252 -1.61 6.07 -2.76
N GLN A 253 -0.67 6.68 -3.46
CA GLN A 253 -0.12 8.01 -3.11
C GLN A 253 -0.95 9.19 -3.66
N PHE A 254 -1.75 8.95 -4.69
CA PHE A 254 -2.52 9.98 -5.37
C PHE A 254 -4.00 9.60 -5.27
N GLY A 255 -4.77 10.41 -4.55
CA GLY A 255 -6.24 10.28 -4.46
C GLY A 255 -6.98 11.35 -5.25
N TYR A 256 -8.30 11.39 -5.04
CA TYR A 256 -9.26 12.33 -5.64
C TYR A 256 -8.74 13.77 -5.67
N GLN A 257 -8.89 14.43 -6.83
CA GLN A 257 -8.57 15.85 -7.08
C GLN A 257 -7.11 16.27 -6.94
N SER A 258 -6.14 15.36 -7.14
CA SER A 258 -4.72 15.68 -6.94
C SER A 258 -4.42 16.31 -5.57
N MET A 259 -5.31 16.10 -4.59
CA MET A 259 -4.98 16.31 -3.19
C MET A 259 -3.97 15.23 -2.87
N GLN A 260 -2.71 15.60 -2.96
CA GLN A 260 -1.65 14.79 -2.39
C GLN A 260 -2.02 14.62 -0.93
N VAL A 261 -2.16 13.36 -0.53
CA VAL A 261 -2.16 13.00 0.89
C VAL A 261 -0.84 13.47 1.54
N THR A 262 0.18 13.84 0.74
CA THR A 262 1.58 13.71 1.12
C THR A 262 2.48 14.94 0.97
N GLU A 263 2.07 16.06 0.36
CA GLU A 263 3.01 17.23 0.28
C GLU A 263 2.87 18.22 1.43
N THR A 264 1.76 18.23 2.15
CA THR A 264 1.54 19.14 3.29
C THR A 264 1.78 18.50 4.66
N ASP A 265 1.92 17.18 4.69
CA ASP A 265 1.81 16.38 5.90
C ASP A 265 3.19 16.03 6.48
N GLU A 266 3.25 15.79 7.79
CA GLU A 266 4.51 15.54 8.53
C GLU A 266 5.28 14.32 8.01
N PHE A 267 4.62 13.38 7.35
CA PHE A 267 5.26 12.20 6.77
C PHE A 267 5.39 12.29 5.25
N TYR A 268 6.44 11.66 4.72
CA TYR A 268 6.53 11.27 3.32
C TYR A 268 7.03 9.83 3.19
N VAL A 269 6.67 9.18 2.08
CA VAL A 269 7.18 7.84 1.76
C VAL A 269 8.59 7.98 1.19
N LYS A 270 9.57 7.44 1.90
CA LYS A 270 10.98 7.43 1.50
C LYS A 270 11.30 6.26 0.56
N SER A 271 10.70 5.10 0.82
CA SER A 271 10.79 3.93 -0.06
C SER A 271 9.43 3.26 -0.20
N LEU A 272 9.05 2.96 -1.44
CA LEU A 272 7.88 2.14 -1.77
C LEU A 272 8.23 0.66 -1.73
N PRO A 273 7.25 -0.22 -1.46
CA PRO A 273 7.41 -1.64 -1.73
C PRO A 273 7.71 -1.93 -3.19
N SER A 274 8.21 -3.14 -3.42
CA SER A 274 8.40 -3.68 -4.77
C SER A 274 7.47 -4.86 -5.00
N TRP A 275 6.89 -4.92 -6.20
CA TRP A 275 6.01 -6.00 -6.60
C TRP A 275 6.59 -6.71 -7.82
N SER A 276 6.44 -8.03 -7.85
CA SER A 276 6.68 -8.81 -9.05
C SER A 276 5.62 -8.48 -10.12
N PRO A 277 5.93 -8.64 -11.41
CA PRO A 277 4.94 -8.40 -12.46
C PRO A 277 3.63 -9.15 -12.24
N SER A 278 3.65 -10.41 -11.79
CA SER A 278 2.42 -11.21 -11.56
C SER A 278 1.47 -10.65 -10.49
N GLU A 279 1.95 -9.78 -9.60
CA GLU A 279 1.15 -9.18 -8.52
C GLU A 279 0.40 -7.91 -8.94
N TYR A 280 0.70 -7.33 -10.11
CA TYR A 280 -0.05 -6.18 -10.62
C TYR A 280 -1.35 -6.62 -11.29
N TYR A 281 -2.30 -5.69 -11.39
CA TYR A 281 -3.61 -5.98 -11.99
C TYR A 281 -3.63 -5.60 -13.48
N ALA A 282 -4.35 -6.39 -14.28
CA ALA A 282 -4.57 -6.06 -15.68
C ALA A 282 -5.84 -5.19 -15.80
N PRO A 283 -5.79 -4.02 -16.45
CA PRO A 283 -6.93 -3.11 -16.53
C PRO A 283 -8.06 -3.64 -17.43
N PRO A 284 -9.33 -3.35 -17.13
CA PRO A 284 -10.47 -3.81 -17.92
C PRO A 284 -10.46 -3.27 -19.36
N GLN A 285 -9.78 -2.15 -19.61
CA GLN A 285 -9.66 -1.54 -20.94
C GLN A 285 -8.96 -2.45 -21.96
N LEU A 286 -8.19 -3.44 -21.52
CA LEU A 286 -7.65 -4.49 -22.40
C LEU A 286 -8.77 -5.34 -23.01
N LEU A 287 -9.89 -5.57 -22.34
CA LEU A 287 -11.05 -6.23 -22.94
C LEU A 287 -12.00 -5.26 -23.65
N GLY A 288 -11.71 -3.95 -23.65
CA GLY A 288 -12.69 -2.93 -24.03
C GLY A 288 -13.78 -2.73 -22.98
N GLU A 289 -13.54 -3.22 -21.76
CA GLU A 289 -14.43 -3.03 -20.61
C GLU A 289 -14.01 -1.77 -19.83
N GLU A 290 -14.94 -1.13 -19.14
CA GLU A 290 -14.66 0.04 -18.29
C GLU A 290 -14.67 -0.30 -16.79
N THR A 291 -15.23 -1.45 -16.42
CA THR A 291 -15.55 -1.78 -15.03
C THR A 291 -14.57 -2.77 -14.43
N TRP A 292 -14.08 -2.42 -13.24
CA TRP A 292 -13.26 -3.33 -12.42
C TRP A 292 -14.15 -4.34 -11.68
N ARG A 293 -13.67 -5.58 -11.59
CA ARG A 293 -14.34 -6.70 -10.91
C ARG A 293 -13.57 -7.08 -9.64
N PRO A 294 -14.14 -6.89 -8.44
CA PRO A 294 -13.46 -7.27 -7.21
C PRO A 294 -13.35 -8.80 -7.08
N VAL A 295 -12.19 -9.29 -6.64
CA VAL A 295 -11.93 -10.69 -6.29
C VAL A 295 -11.31 -10.72 -4.90
N ASN A 296 -11.91 -11.47 -3.98
CA ASN A 296 -11.41 -11.55 -2.61
C ASN A 296 -9.98 -12.10 -2.56
N TYR A 297 -9.12 -11.47 -1.75
CA TYR A 297 -7.83 -12.05 -1.37
C TYR A 297 -8.03 -13.19 -0.37
N SER A 298 -7.25 -14.27 -0.52
CA SER A 298 -7.28 -15.41 0.40
C SER A 298 -6.22 -15.23 1.49
N PHE A 299 -6.66 -14.93 2.71
CA PHE A 299 -5.82 -14.66 3.89
C PHE A 299 -5.50 -15.90 4.74
#